data_AF-A0A485API7-F1
#
_entry.id   AF-A0A485API7-F1
#
_cell.length_a   1.000
_cell.length_b   1.000
_cell.length_c   1.000
_cell.angle_alpha   90.00
_cell.angle_beta   90.00
_cell.angle_gamma   90.00
#
_symmetry.space_group_name_H-M   'P 1'
#
loop_
_entity.id
_entity.type
_entity.pdbx_description
1 polymer ?
#
loop_
_entity_poly.entity_id
_entity_poly.type
_entity_poly.pdbx_seq_one_letter_code
_entity_poly.pdbx_strand_id
1 'polypeptide(L)'
;MKSRFWTLGDVSAQKLADILKNAKTILWNGPVGVFEFPNFRKGTEIVANAIADSEAFSIAGGGDTLAAIDLFGISDKISYISTGGGAFLEFVEGKVLPAVAMLEERAKK
;
A
#
# COMPACT_ATOMS: atom_id res chain seq x y z
N MET A 1 -13.07 -23.73 20.40
CA MET A 1 -12.27 -22.48 20.32
C MET A 1 -11.98 -22.23 18.84
N LYS A 2 -12.44 -21.11 18.25
CA LYS A 2 -12.13 -20.77 16.84
C LYS A 2 -10.82 -19.99 16.81
N SER A 3 -9.80 -20.50 16.13
CA SER A 3 -8.60 -19.74 15.81
C SER A 3 -8.94 -18.60 14.83
N ARG A 4 -8.31 -17.44 15.00
CA ARG A 4 -8.42 -16.28 14.11
C ARG A 4 -7.04 -15.93 13.57
N PHE A 5 -6.95 -15.66 12.27
CA PHE A 5 -5.71 -15.24 11.63
C PHE A 5 -5.56 -13.71 11.79
N TRP A 6 -4.42 -13.28 12.33
CA TRP A 6 -4.14 -11.87 12.62
C TRP A 6 -3.00 -11.29 11.76
N THR A 7 -2.21 -12.14 11.11
CA THR A 7 -1.11 -11.78 10.22
C THR A 7 -0.79 -12.95 9.30
N LEU A 8 -0.06 -12.67 8.22
CA LEU A 8 0.65 -13.69 7.46
C LEU A 8 1.74 -14.36 8.29
N GLY A 9 1.97 -15.65 8.03
CA GLY A 9 3.15 -16.37 8.50
C GLY A 9 4.37 -16.09 7.61
N ASP A 10 5.56 -16.41 8.13
CA ASP A 10 6.86 -16.08 7.51
C ASP A 10 6.98 -16.57 6.06
N VAL A 11 6.54 -17.79 5.76
CA VAL A 11 6.62 -18.37 4.41
C VAL A 11 5.76 -17.57 3.40
N SER A 12 4.58 -17.13 3.81
CA SER A 12 3.70 -16.34 2.94
C SER A 12 4.24 -14.93 2.74
N ALA A 13 4.74 -14.30 3.80
CA ALA A 13 5.34 -12.98 3.73
C ALA A 13 6.58 -12.96 2.82
N GLN A 14 7.45 -13.98 2.91
CA GLN A 14 8.63 -14.08 2.05
C GLN A 14 8.26 -14.28 0.57
N LYS A 15 7.26 -15.11 0.28
CA LYS A 15 6.77 -15.28 -1.10
C LYS A 15 6.25 -13.98 -1.70
N LEU A 16 5.56 -13.16 -0.91
CA LEU A 16 5.14 -11.84 -1.35
C LEU A 16 6.33 -10.92 -1.58
N ALA A 17 7.31 -10.91 -0.68
CA ALA A 17 8.54 -10.12 -0.83
C ALA A 17 9.28 -10.47 -2.13
N ASP A 18 9.38 -11.75 -2.48
CA ASP A 18 10.02 -12.21 -3.70
C ASP A 18 9.26 -11.74 -4.96
N ILE A 19 7.93 -11.72 -4.93
CA ILE A 19 7.11 -11.18 -6.02
C ILE A 19 7.34 -9.66 -6.16
N LEU A 20 7.31 -8.93 -5.04
CA LEU A 20 7.47 -7.47 -5.00
C LEU A 20 8.84 -7.02 -5.50
N LYS A 21 9.89 -7.80 -5.20
CA LYS A 21 11.25 -7.56 -5.69
C LYS A 21 11.37 -7.60 -7.21
N ASN A 22 10.56 -8.43 -7.87
CA ASN A 22 10.58 -8.59 -9.33
C ASN A 22 9.56 -7.68 -10.04
N ALA A 23 8.74 -6.95 -9.28
CA ALA A 23 7.77 -6.02 -9.85
C ALA A 23 8.46 -4.80 -10.47
N LYS A 24 7.83 -4.20 -11.47
CA LYS A 24 8.25 -2.89 -12.03
C LYS A 24 7.38 -1.74 -11.54
N THR A 25 6.20 -2.06 -11.03
CA THR A 25 5.24 -1.11 -10.49
C THR A 25 4.49 -1.77 -9.35
N ILE A 26 4.34 -1.07 -8.24
CA ILE A 26 3.68 -1.55 -7.03
C ILE A 26 2.63 -0.53 -6.62
N LEU A 27 1.38 -0.99 -6.47
CA LEU A 27 0.33 -0.23 -5.80
C LEU A 27 0.07 -0.86 -4.43
N TRP A 28 0.30 -0.10 -3.37
CA TRP A 28 0.13 -0.57 -2.00
C TRP A 28 -1.04 0.15 -1.31
N ASN A 29 -2.06 -0.63 -0.95
CA ASN A 29 -3.23 -0.16 -0.23
C ASN A 29 -3.64 -1.17 0.85
N GLY A 30 -3.06 -1.00 2.04
CA GLY A 30 -3.41 -1.74 3.25
C GLY A 30 -2.33 -2.71 3.74
N PRO A 31 -2.25 -2.96 5.06
CA PRO A 31 -1.33 -3.92 5.65
C PRO A 31 -1.79 -5.37 5.44
N VAL A 32 -0.90 -6.34 5.68
CA VAL A 32 -1.19 -7.78 5.57
C VAL A 32 -1.45 -8.45 6.93
N GLY A 33 -1.65 -7.64 7.97
CA GLY A 33 -1.89 -8.06 9.34
C GLY A 33 -2.19 -6.87 10.25
N VAL A 34 -2.57 -7.15 11.50
CA VAL A 34 -2.86 -6.14 12.53
C VAL A 34 -1.56 -5.63 13.13
N PHE A 35 -0.85 -4.81 12.35
CA PHE A 35 0.53 -4.38 12.58
C PHE A 35 0.71 -3.48 13.80
N GLU A 36 -0.37 -2.94 14.34
CA GLU A 36 -0.42 -2.17 15.58
C GLU A 36 0.07 -3.02 16.76
N PHE A 37 -0.19 -4.33 16.74
CA PHE A 37 0.30 -5.27 17.75
C PHE A 37 1.66 -5.85 17.34
N PRO A 38 2.71 -5.72 18.18
CA PRO A 38 4.04 -6.25 17.86
C PRO A 38 4.06 -7.74 17.49
N ASN A 39 3.22 -8.55 18.15
CA ASN A 39 3.11 -10.00 17.89
C ASN A 39 2.60 -10.35 16.49
N PHE A 40 1.96 -9.40 15.79
CA PHE A 40 1.37 -9.60 14.47
C PHE A 40 1.93 -8.63 13.42
N ARG A 41 3.02 -7.91 13.75
CA ARG A 41 3.62 -6.86 12.92
C ARG A 41 4.54 -7.37 11.82
N LYS A 42 5.22 -8.49 12.08
CA LYS A 42 6.30 -9.02 11.23
C LYS A 42 5.88 -9.22 9.77
N GLY A 43 4.65 -9.68 9.52
CA GLY A 43 4.16 -9.88 8.15
C GLY A 43 4.11 -8.58 7.35
N THR A 44 3.56 -7.52 7.94
CA THR A 44 3.49 -6.19 7.31
C THR A 44 4.87 -5.56 7.18
N GLU A 45 5.75 -5.75 8.17
CA GLU A 45 7.14 -5.26 8.12
C GLU A 45 7.92 -5.86 6.94
N ILE A 46 7.83 -7.19 6.74
CA ILE A 46 8.49 -7.86 5.60
C ILE A 46 7.99 -7.29 4.27
N VAL A 47 6.67 -7.14 4.12
CA VAL A 47 6.08 -6.60 2.88
C VAL A 47 6.48 -5.14 2.67
N ALA A 48 6.41 -4.31 3.71
CA ALA A 48 6.76 -2.90 3.65
C ALA A 48 8.23 -2.70 3.23
N ASN A 49 9.15 -3.42 3.85
CA ASN A 49 10.57 -3.38 3.49
C ASN A 49 10.82 -3.92 2.07
N ALA A 50 10.11 -4.96 1.65
CA ALA A 50 10.23 -5.48 0.28
C ALA A 50 9.76 -4.46 -0.78
N ILE A 51 8.75 -3.64 -0.48
CA ILE A 51 8.35 -2.53 -1.34
C ILE A 51 9.43 -1.44 -1.34
N ALA A 52 9.94 -1.09 -0.16
CA ALA A 52 10.92 -0.03 0.02
C ALA A 52 12.28 -0.33 -0.63
N ASP A 53 12.68 -1.60 -0.69
CA ASP A 53 13.94 -2.05 -1.28
C ASP A 53 13.78 -2.48 -2.76
N SER A 54 12.57 -2.40 -3.33
CA SER A 54 12.30 -2.70 -4.74
C SER A 54 12.68 -1.53 -5.65
N GLU A 55 13.17 -1.83 -6.87
CA GLU A 55 13.39 -0.83 -7.92
C GLU A 55 12.10 -0.40 -8.63
N ALA A 56 10.96 -0.98 -8.25
CA ALA A 56 9.66 -0.65 -8.81
C ALA A 56 9.25 0.80 -8.50
N PHE A 57 8.51 1.40 -9.43
CA PHE A 57 7.74 2.59 -9.08
C PHE A 57 6.63 2.22 -8.09
N SER A 58 6.69 2.77 -6.87
CA SER A 58 5.76 2.45 -5.79
C SER A 58 4.80 3.60 -5.50
N ILE A 59 3.49 3.30 -5.56
CA ILE A 59 2.42 4.21 -5.14
C ILE A 59 1.70 3.62 -3.93
N ALA A 60 1.69 4.36 -2.83
CA ALA A 60 1.00 3.97 -1.60
C ALA A 60 -0.17 4.90 -1.30
N GLY A 61 -1.25 4.36 -0.77
CA GLY A 61 -2.40 5.17 -0.34
C GLY A 61 -3.29 4.43 0.65
N GLY A 62 -4.09 5.20 1.40
CA GLY A 62 -4.96 4.70 2.48
C GLY A 62 -4.35 4.90 3.87
N GLY A 63 -5.19 5.24 4.85
CA GLY A 63 -4.74 5.65 6.20
C GLY A 63 -3.84 4.61 6.88
N ASP A 64 -4.25 3.35 6.87
CA ASP A 64 -3.48 2.27 7.50
C ASP A 64 -2.14 2.00 6.79
N THR A 65 -2.10 2.17 5.46
CA THR A 65 -0.85 2.08 4.68
C THR A 65 0.12 3.17 5.10
N LEU A 66 -0.35 4.40 5.25
CA LEU A 66 0.46 5.54 5.66
C LEU A 66 0.96 5.37 7.10
N ALA A 67 0.12 4.85 8.00
CA ALA A 67 0.52 4.52 9.36
C ALA A 67 1.59 3.41 9.41
N ALA A 68 1.50 2.41 8.54
CA ALA A 68 2.55 1.39 8.41
C ALA A 68 3.86 1.98 7.87
N ILE A 69 3.79 2.83 6.84
CA ILE A 69 4.96 3.52 6.25
C ILE A 69 5.70 4.36 7.31
N ASP A 70 4.95 5.12 8.10
CA ASP A 70 5.49 5.95 9.19
C ASP A 70 6.12 5.08 10.28
N LEU A 71 5.41 4.03 10.72
CA LEU A 71 5.90 3.11 11.74
C LEU A 71 7.23 2.43 11.37
N PHE A 72 7.40 2.05 10.10
CA PHE A 72 8.62 1.40 9.62
C PHE A 72 9.68 2.38 9.11
N GLY A 73 9.38 3.68 9.06
CA GLY A 73 10.33 4.71 8.67
C GLY A 73 10.81 4.59 7.22
N ILE A 74 9.91 4.25 6.29
CA ILE A 74 10.24 4.01 4.87
C ILE A 74 9.68 5.07 3.91
N SER A 75 9.18 6.20 4.43
CA SER A 75 8.53 7.25 3.64
C SER A 75 9.38 7.78 2.50
N ASP A 76 10.70 7.89 2.70
CA ASP A 76 11.68 8.37 1.71
C ASP A 76 11.98 7.35 0.60
N LYS A 77 11.60 6.09 0.81
CA LYS A 77 11.78 5.00 -0.16
C LYS A 77 10.54 4.70 -1.01
N ILE A 78 9.41 5.35 -0.74
CA ILE A 78 8.19 5.20 -1.53
C ILE A 78 8.15 6.28 -2.62
N SER A 79 7.92 5.89 -3.88
CA SER A 79 7.97 6.83 -5.00
C SER A 79 6.86 7.89 -4.96
N TYR A 80 5.67 7.50 -4.53
CA TYR A 80 4.54 8.41 -4.36
C TYR A 80 3.62 7.99 -3.20
N ILE A 81 3.35 8.90 -2.27
CA ILE A 81 2.42 8.70 -1.15
C ILE A 81 1.19 9.56 -1.37
N SER A 82 0.04 8.90 -1.56
CA SER A 82 -1.25 9.55 -1.72
C SER A 82 -1.92 9.79 -0.37
N THR A 83 -2.18 11.05 -0.05
CA THR A 83 -3.01 11.46 1.08
C THR A 83 -4.50 11.59 0.72
N GLY A 84 -4.89 11.20 -0.51
CA GLY A 84 -6.24 11.37 -1.03
C GLY A 84 -7.30 10.44 -0.41
N GLY A 85 -6.90 9.49 0.45
CA GLY A 85 -7.82 8.61 1.19
C GLY A 85 -8.85 7.94 0.28
N GLY A 86 -10.13 8.28 0.46
CA GLY A 86 -11.23 7.76 -0.35
C GLY A 86 -11.12 8.13 -1.85
N ALA A 87 -10.66 9.33 -2.19
CA ALA A 87 -10.51 9.74 -3.59
C ALA A 87 -9.44 8.90 -4.32
N PHE A 88 -8.39 8.48 -3.61
CA PHE A 88 -7.39 7.53 -4.14
C PHE A 88 -8.02 6.17 -4.43
N LEU A 89 -8.83 5.65 -3.51
CA LEU A 89 -9.54 4.38 -3.72
C LEU A 89 -10.54 4.46 -4.87
N GLU A 90 -11.36 5.51 -4.94
CA GLU A 90 -12.31 5.70 -6.04
C GLU A 90 -11.62 5.79 -7.40
N PHE A 91 -10.47 6.47 -7.47
CA PHE A 91 -9.66 6.51 -8.69
C PHE A 91 -9.13 5.12 -9.09
N VAL A 92 -8.62 4.35 -8.13
CA VAL A 92 -8.13 2.98 -8.37
C VAL A 92 -9.25 2.01 -8.74
N GLU A 93 -10.46 2.23 -8.23
CA GLU A 93 -11.68 1.52 -8.62
C GLU A 93 -12.16 1.88 -10.05
N GLY A 94 -11.53 2.87 -10.69
CA GLY A 94 -11.88 3.33 -12.04
C GLY A 94 -13.12 4.23 -12.06
N LYS A 95 -13.54 4.78 -10.91
CA LYS A 95 -14.65 5.72 -10.85
C LYS A 95 -14.24 7.07 -11.40
N VAL A 96 -15.21 7.76 -11.98
CA VAL A 96 -15.03 9.14 -12.41
C VAL A 96 -15.07 10.04 -11.19
N LEU A 97 -13.95 10.71 -10.91
CA LEU A 97 -13.90 11.74 -9.88
C LEU A 97 -14.55 13.03 -10.42
N PRO A 98 -15.66 13.53 -9.84
CA PRO A 98 -16.41 14.65 -10.42
C PRO A 98 -15.59 15.92 -10.61
N ALA A 99 -14.68 16.22 -9.67
CA ALA A 99 -13.79 17.37 -9.77
C ALA A 99 -12.80 17.25 -10.94
N VAL A 100 -12.26 16.06 -11.19
CA VAL A 100 -11.35 15.80 -12.32
C VAL A 100 -12.13 15.88 -13.63
N ALA A 101 -13.31 15.27 -13.70
CA ALA A 101 -14.17 15.29 -14.88
C ALA A 101 -14.55 16.72 -15.31
N MET A 102 -14.87 17.59 -14.34
CA MET A 102 -15.18 18.99 -14.61
C MET A 102 -13.98 19.74 -15.22
N LEU A 103 -12.76 19.48 -14.73
CA LEU A 103 -11.54 20.07 -15.31
C LEU A 103 -11.27 19.54 -16.72
N GLU A 104 -11.45 18.24 -16.95
CA GLU A 104 -11.30 17.62 -18.28
C GLU A 104 -12.33 18.17 -19.27
N GLU A 105 -13.59 18.34 -18.87
CA GLU A 105 -14.64 18.92 -19.69
C GLU A 105 -14.29 20.36 -20.09
N ARG A 106 -13.81 21.17 -19.15
CA ARG A 106 -13.43 22.57 -19.41
C ARG A 106 -12.14 22.71 -20.23
N ALA A 107 -11.27 21.70 -20.22
CA ALA A 107 -10.06 21.66 -21.02
C ALA A 107 -10.32 21.22 -22.48
N LYS A 108 -11.43 20.52 -22.74
CA LYS A 108 -11.89 20.21 -24.10
C LYS A 108 -12.37 21.51 -24.75
N LYS A 109 -11.60 22.01 -25.71
CA LYS A 109 -11.97 23.16 -26.55
C LYS A 109 -13.12 22.81 -27.48
#